data_AF-A0A7T8KEA1-F1
#
_entry.id   AF-A0A7T8KEA1-F1
#
_cell.length_a   1.000
_cell.length_b   1.000
_cell.length_c   1.000
_cell.angle_alpha   90.00
_cell.angle_beta   90.00
_cell.angle_gamma   90.00
#
_symmetry.space_group_name_H-M   'P 1'
#
loop_
_entity.id
_entity.type
_entity.pdbx_description
1 polymer ?
#
loop_
_entity_poly.entity_id
_entity_poly.type
_entity_poly.pdbx_seq_one_letter_code
_entity_poly.pdbx_strand_id
1 'polypeptide(L)'
;MQASVVLQDAERATAMSHNRLFLEKQIQRTDDFHPSSSGKNKKCLPAVRSSAQLQIIYNCFQRVEISSGTFRPIFAHLREIQFKESYFKVKQAYKLTLKVLSPTNMEKTNVILDDDVFHESSSGALKYYAKEDNRPESKDTAQFVESVRTMWNIFNVKTPS
;
A
#
# COMPACT_ATOMS: atom_id res chain seq x y z
N MET A 1 15.06 -19.07 -26.21
CA MET A 1 14.39 -19.00 -24.89
C MET A 1 15.17 -18.18 -23.85
N GLN A 2 16.52 -18.24 -23.82
CA GLN A 2 17.34 -17.46 -22.86
C GLN A 2 17.30 -15.93 -23.05
N ALA A 3 17.18 -15.41 -24.28
CA ALA A 3 17.17 -13.96 -24.53
C ALA A 3 15.97 -13.22 -23.91
N SER A 4 14.82 -13.88 -23.79
CA SER A 4 13.60 -13.27 -23.25
C SER A 4 13.64 -13.06 -21.73
N VAL A 5 14.40 -13.90 -21.01
CA VAL A 5 14.55 -13.80 -19.55
C VAL A 5 15.50 -12.67 -19.18
N VAL A 6 16.61 -12.53 -19.93
CA VAL A 6 17.60 -11.46 -19.73
C VAL A 6 17.00 -10.07 -19.98
N LEU A 7 16.10 -9.94 -20.96
CA LEU A 7 15.37 -8.69 -21.22
C LEU A 7 14.40 -8.35 -20.07
N GLN A 8 13.66 -9.32 -19.54
CA GLN A 8 12.78 -9.11 -18.38
C GLN A 8 13.56 -8.72 -17.12
N ASP A 9 14.73 -9.32 -16.89
CA ASP A 9 15.57 -9.00 -15.73
C ASP A 9 16.25 -7.63 -15.87
N ALA A 10 16.61 -7.21 -17.09
CA ALA A 10 17.11 -5.87 -17.37
C ALA A 10 16.02 -4.79 -17.18
N GLU A 11 14.79 -5.07 -17.60
CA GLU A 11 13.64 -4.17 -17.37
C GLU A 11 13.30 -4.06 -15.87
N ARG A 12 13.37 -5.17 -15.13
CA ARG A 12 13.20 -5.19 -13.66
C ARG A 12 14.30 -4.42 -12.94
N ALA A 13 15.56 -4.59 -13.34
CA ALA A 13 16.68 -3.85 -12.77
C ALA A 13 16.58 -2.35 -13.05
N THR A 14 16.13 -1.97 -14.25
CA THR A 14 15.91 -0.57 -14.63
C THR A 14 14.74 0.05 -13.86
N ALA A 15 13.64 -0.69 -13.68
CA ALA A 15 12.50 -0.25 -12.88
C ALA A 15 12.85 -0.10 -11.38
N MET A 16 13.67 -1.00 -10.84
CA MET A 16 14.21 -0.92 -9.47
C MET A 16 15.13 0.29 -9.30
N SER A 17 15.99 0.58 -10.28
CA SER A 17 16.88 1.74 -10.28
C SER A 17 16.10 3.07 -10.36
N HIS A 18 15.08 3.16 -11.23
CA HIS A 18 14.22 4.34 -11.30
C HIS A 18 13.41 4.58 -10.02
N ASN A 19 12.91 3.52 -9.37
CA ASN A 19 12.22 3.66 -8.10
C ASN A 19 13.16 4.05 -6.97
N ARG A 20 14.38 3.50 -6.95
CA ARG A 20 15.43 3.89 -6.00
C ARG A 20 15.79 5.37 -6.16
N LEU A 21 16.02 5.83 -7.40
CA LEU A 21 16.28 7.25 -7.70
C LEU A 21 15.09 8.15 -7.36
N PHE A 22 13.86 7.66 -7.52
CA PHE A 22 12.66 8.40 -7.10
C PHE A 22 12.60 8.53 -5.57
N LEU A 23 12.86 7.45 -4.84
CA LEU A 23 12.92 7.43 -3.37
C LEU A 23 14.06 8.32 -2.85
N GLU A 24 15.27 8.20 -3.42
CA GLU A 24 16.42 9.04 -3.09
C GLU A 24 16.12 10.52 -3.36
N LYS A 25 15.43 10.86 -4.46
CA LYS A 25 14.99 12.25 -4.72
C LYS A 25 13.90 12.74 -3.75
N GLN A 26 13.02 11.87 -3.25
CA GLN A 26 12.06 12.24 -2.20
C GLN A 26 12.76 12.44 -0.85
N ILE A 27 13.83 11.68 -0.56
CA ILE A 27 14.67 11.81 0.63
C ILE A 27 15.56 13.07 0.54
N GLN A 28 16.18 13.36 -0.61
CA GLN A 28 17.02 14.57 -0.76
C GLN A 28 16.20 15.86 -0.57
N ARG A 29 14.94 15.89 -1.02
CA ARG A 29 14.02 17.02 -0.79
C ARG A 29 13.71 17.28 0.68
N THR A 30 13.98 16.34 1.59
CA THR A 30 13.79 16.55 3.04
C THR A 30 14.98 17.23 3.72
N ASP A 31 16.14 17.31 3.06
CA ASP A 31 17.39 17.82 3.65
C ASP A 31 17.74 19.26 3.22
N ASP A 32 17.11 19.78 2.16
CA ASP A 32 17.36 21.14 1.66
C ASP A 32 16.42 22.18 2.34
N PHE A 33 16.76 22.62 3.56
CA PHE A 33 16.20 23.85 4.15
C PHE A 33 17.32 24.83 4.52
N HIS A 34 17.30 26.01 3.87
CA HIS A 34 18.32 27.08 3.97
C HIS A 34 18.39 27.69 5.39
N PRO A 35 19.55 28.28 5.78
CA PRO A 35 19.81 28.82 7.11
C PRO A 35 19.36 30.28 7.26
N SER A 36 19.22 30.70 8.52
CA SER A 36 19.09 32.09 9.01
C SER A 36 17.67 32.58 9.33
N SER A 37 17.30 32.54 10.61
CA SER A 37 17.40 33.72 11.48
C SER A 37 16.97 33.38 12.91
N SER A 38 17.83 33.80 13.84
CA SER A 38 17.64 34.02 15.29
C SER A 38 16.54 33.25 16.06
N GLY A 39 17.01 32.42 17.00
CA GLY A 39 16.42 32.37 18.34
C GLY A 39 15.16 31.53 18.50
N LYS A 40 15.33 30.21 18.47
CA LYS A 40 14.63 29.14 19.24
C LYS A 40 14.77 27.87 18.41
N ASN A 41 15.47 26.86 18.94
CA ASN A 41 15.61 25.54 18.33
C ASN A 41 14.25 24.84 18.25
N LYS A 42 13.42 25.20 17.27
CA LYS A 42 12.24 24.46 16.87
C LYS A 42 12.76 23.36 15.93
N LYS A 43 12.84 22.13 16.44
CA LYS A 43 12.99 20.95 15.58
C LYS A 43 11.70 20.81 14.77
N CYS A 44 11.66 21.40 13.59
CA CYS A 44 10.62 21.12 12.61
C CYS A 44 10.94 19.74 12.02
N LEU A 45 10.35 18.67 12.56
CA LEU A 45 10.34 17.38 11.89
C LEU A 45 9.61 17.57 10.56
N PRO A 46 10.21 17.23 9.40
CA PRO A 46 9.53 17.33 8.13
C PRO A 46 8.34 16.35 8.16
N ALA A 47 7.12 16.89 8.20
CA ALA A 47 5.92 16.09 8.05
C ALA A 47 5.88 15.57 6.61
N VAL A 48 6.41 14.36 6.41
CA VAL A 48 6.17 13.61 5.17
C VAL A 48 4.66 13.49 5.04
N ARG A 49 4.11 13.95 3.90
CA ARG A 49 2.66 13.89 3.67
C ARG A 49 2.20 12.44 3.78
N SER A 50 1.38 12.14 4.78
CA SER A 50 0.90 10.79 5.10
C SER A 50 0.28 10.09 3.87
N SER A 51 -0.43 10.84 3.02
CA SER A 51 -1.02 10.33 1.77
C SER A 51 0.00 9.77 0.79
N ALA A 52 1.19 10.37 0.69
CA ALA A 52 2.25 9.87 -0.17
C ALA A 52 2.82 8.54 0.36
N GLN A 53 2.87 8.36 1.69
CA GLN A 53 3.31 7.11 2.30
C GLN A 53 2.32 5.98 2.04
N LEU A 54 1.01 6.23 2.17
CA LEU A 54 -0.02 5.24 1.87
C LEU A 54 0.07 4.76 0.41
N GLN A 55 0.23 5.70 -0.53
CA GLN A 55 0.39 5.39 -1.95
C GLN A 55 1.64 4.56 -2.23
N ILE A 56 2.76 4.85 -1.57
CA ILE A 56 3.99 4.05 -1.69
C ILE A 56 3.75 2.63 -1.18
N ILE A 57 3.13 2.48 0.00
CA ILE A 57 2.81 1.17 0.58
C ILE A 57 1.90 0.38 -0.33
N TYR A 58 0.82 0.99 -0.85
CA TYR A 58 -0.07 0.36 -1.81
C TYR A 58 0.68 -0.12 -3.06
N ASN A 59 1.49 0.75 -3.67
CA ASN A 59 2.24 0.41 -4.88
C ASN A 59 3.25 -0.73 -4.63
N CYS A 60 3.94 -0.71 -3.48
CA CYS A 60 4.82 -1.79 -3.06
C CYS A 60 4.04 -3.09 -2.90
N PHE A 61 2.90 -3.06 -2.21
CA PHE A 61 2.08 -4.23 -1.96
C PHE A 61 1.50 -4.81 -3.26
N GLN A 62 1.09 -3.96 -4.20
CA GLN A 62 0.55 -4.39 -5.48
C GLN A 62 1.61 -5.02 -6.40
N ARG A 63 2.86 -4.53 -6.35
CA ARG A 63 3.96 -4.93 -7.27
C ARG A 63 4.89 -6.00 -6.72
N VAL A 64 5.00 -6.11 -5.40
CA VAL A 64 6.00 -6.94 -4.70
C VAL A 64 5.30 -7.68 -3.57
N GLU A 65 5.70 -8.92 -3.34
CA GLU A 65 5.42 -9.57 -2.06
C GLU A 65 6.28 -8.89 -0.99
N ILE A 66 5.66 -7.99 -0.20
CA ILE A 66 6.28 -7.45 1.00
C ILE A 66 6.58 -8.67 1.88
N SER A 67 7.83 -9.13 1.88
CA SER A 67 8.23 -10.35 2.56
C SER A 67 9.33 -10.01 3.56
N SER A 68 9.00 -10.15 4.83
CA SER A 68 9.97 -10.06 5.93
C SER A 68 10.05 -11.43 6.59
N GLY A 69 10.88 -12.31 6.03
CA GLY A 69 11.12 -13.66 6.58
C GLY A 69 9.85 -14.52 6.64
N THR A 70 9.16 -14.50 7.79
CA THR A 70 7.97 -15.32 8.07
C THR A 70 6.63 -14.64 7.77
N PHE A 71 6.62 -13.32 7.53
CA PHE A 71 5.40 -12.56 7.26
C PHE A 71 5.32 -12.22 5.78
N ARG A 72 4.31 -12.76 5.09
CA ARG A 72 4.20 -12.64 3.63
C ARG A 72 2.78 -12.28 3.19
N PRO A 73 2.37 -11.01 3.35
CA PRO A 73 1.15 -10.51 2.73
C PRO A 73 1.20 -10.62 1.21
N ILE A 74 0.15 -11.18 0.63
CA ILE A 74 -0.02 -11.37 -0.81
C ILE A 74 -1.22 -10.56 -1.29
N PHE A 75 -1.01 -9.68 -2.27
CA PHE A 75 -2.06 -8.84 -2.85
C PHE A 75 -3.14 -9.64 -3.58
N ALA A 76 -2.78 -10.80 -4.15
CA ALA A 76 -3.70 -11.69 -4.84
C ALA A 76 -4.88 -12.13 -3.96
N HIS A 77 -4.69 -12.28 -2.64
CA HIS A 77 -5.78 -12.63 -1.72
C HIS A 77 -6.94 -11.61 -1.75
N LEU A 78 -6.65 -10.32 -1.95
CA LEU A 78 -7.69 -9.29 -2.09
C LEU A 78 -8.47 -9.41 -3.40
N ARG A 79 -7.80 -9.80 -4.49
CA ARG A 79 -8.45 -10.08 -5.78
C ARG A 79 -9.34 -11.30 -5.70
N GLU A 80 -8.90 -12.35 -5.01
CA GLU A 80 -9.67 -13.56 -4.80
C GLU A 80 -10.96 -13.27 -4.02
N ILE A 81 -10.89 -12.47 -2.95
CA ILE A 81 -12.07 -12.03 -2.20
C ILE A 81 -13.01 -11.22 -3.09
N GLN A 82 -12.50 -10.22 -3.79
CA GLN A 82 -13.33 -9.38 -4.66
C GLN A 82 -14.04 -10.21 -5.74
N PHE A 83 -13.33 -11.17 -6.35
CA PHE A 83 -13.89 -12.08 -7.32
C PHE A 83 -14.96 -13.00 -6.71
N LYS A 84 -14.66 -13.61 -5.55
CA LYS A 84 -15.60 -14.47 -4.82
C LYS A 84 -16.89 -13.73 -4.47
N GLU A 85 -16.77 -12.51 -3.96
CA GLU A 85 -17.92 -11.69 -3.57
C GLU A 85 -18.62 -11.02 -4.75
N SER A 86 -18.13 -11.15 -5.98
CA SER A 86 -18.74 -10.53 -7.16
C SER A 86 -20.16 -11.04 -7.42
N TYR A 87 -20.45 -12.28 -7.03
CA TYR A 87 -21.75 -12.94 -7.17
C TYR A 87 -22.69 -12.69 -5.99
N PHE A 88 -22.21 -12.08 -4.91
CA PHE A 88 -22.99 -11.88 -3.69
C PHE A 88 -23.76 -10.57 -3.73
N LYS A 89 -25.01 -10.62 -3.27
CA LYS A 89 -25.86 -9.42 -3.12
C LYS A 89 -25.36 -8.50 -2.00
N VAL A 90 -24.79 -9.09 -0.94
CA VAL A 90 -24.19 -8.39 0.19
C VAL A 90 -22.75 -8.88 0.32
N LYS A 91 -21.80 -7.95 0.36
CA LYS A 91 -20.36 -8.21 0.33
C LYS A 91 -19.75 -7.86 1.67
N GLN A 92 -18.86 -8.71 2.19
CA GLN A 92 -18.11 -8.36 3.41
C GLN A 92 -17.12 -7.25 3.08
N ALA A 93 -16.34 -7.42 2.01
CA ALA A 93 -15.38 -6.43 1.54
C ALA A 93 -16.02 -5.44 0.54
N TYR A 94 -17.11 -4.79 0.94
CA TYR A 94 -17.89 -3.90 0.06
C TYR A 94 -17.10 -2.74 -0.58
N LYS A 95 -15.95 -2.36 0.01
CA LYS A 95 -15.03 -1.34 -0.49
C LYS A 95 -14.03 -1.87 -1.53
N LEU A 96 -13.77 -3.18 -1.57
CA LEU A 96 -12.90 -3.81 -2.55
C LEU A 96 -13.62 -3.93 -3.90
N THR A 97 -13.52 -2.86 -4.69
CA THR A 97 -14.02 -2.86 -6.07
C THR A 97 -12.89 -3.18 -7.06
N LEU A 98 -13.25 -3.53 -8.29
CA LEU A 98 -12.25 -3.71 -9.37
C LEU A 98 -11.41 -2.44 -9.59
N LYS A 99 -12.04 -1.27 -9.48
CA LYS A 99 -11.38 0.03 -9.58
C LYS A 99 -10.31 0.23 -8.50
N VAL A 100 -10.59 -0.23 -7.29
CA VAL A 100 -9.67 -0.16 -6.14
C VAL A 100 -8.46 -1.09 -6.34
N LEU A 101 -8.67 -2.29 -6.87
CA LEU A 101 -7.59 -3.29 -7.05
C LEU A 101 -6.75 -3.11 -8.33
N SER A 102 -7.34 -2.46 -9.33
CA SER A 102 -6.77 -2.23 -10.66
C SER A 102 -7.10 -0.81 -11.17
N PRO A 103 -6.63 0.25 -10.47
CA PRO A 103 -6.90 1.63 -10.88
C PRO A 103 -6.23 1.97 -12.21
N THR A 104 -6.91 2.79 -13.02
CA THR A 104 -6.32 3.34 -14.24
C THR A 104 -5.17 4.31 -13.94
N ASN A 105 -4.35 4.66 -14.93
CA ASN A 105 -3.21 5.57 -14.72
C ASN A 105 -3.62 6.93 -14.15
N MET A 106 -4.80 7.45 -14.50
CA MET A 106 -5.32 8.70 -13.94
C MET A 106 -5.79 8.54 -12.50
N GLU A 107 -6.23 7.35 -12.11
CA GLU A 107 -6.77 7.06 -10.78
C GLU A 107 -5.67 6.68 -9.77
N LYS A 108 -4.46 6.30 -10.23
CA LYS A 108 -3.30 5.94 -9.39
C LYS A 108 -2.77 7.05 -8.49
N THR A 109 -3.24 8.28 -8.62
CA THR A 109 -2.89 9.39 -7.72
C THR A 109 -3.97 9.63 -6.66
N ASN A 110 -5.07 8.87 -6.71
CA ASN A 110 -6.20 9.03 -5.81
C ASN A 110 -6.01 8.18 -4.55
N VAL A 111 -5.53 8.83 -3.49
CA VAL A 111 -5.31 8.22 -2.17
C VAL A 111 -6.56 7.54 -1.59
N ILE A 112 -7.78 7.95 -1.99
CA ILE A 112 -9.02 7.32 -1.52
C ILE A 112 -9.10 5.88 -1.99
N LEU A 113 -8.59 5.57 -3.19
CA LEU A 113 -8.60 4.19 -3.70
C LEU A 113 -7.63 3.32 -2.91
N ASP A 114 -6.45 3.84 -2.58
CA ASP A 114 -5.50 3.13 -1.72
C ASP A 114 -6.08 2.92 -0.32
N ASP A 115 -6.72 3.96 0.22
CA ASP A 115 -7.42 3.89 1.51
C ASP A 115 -8.46 2.77 1.48
N ASP A 116 -9.31 2.71 0.46
CA ASP A 116 -10.34 1.67 0.35
C ASP A 116 -9.78 0.23 0.30
N VAL A 117 -8.55 0.02 -0.20
CA VAL A 117 -7.87 -1.29 -0.12
C VAL A 117 -7.67 -1.71 1.33
N PHE A 118 -7.17 -0.79 2.15
CA PHE A 118 -6.79 -1.08 3.52
C PHE A 118 -7.96 -0.98 4.50
N HIS A 119 -9.20 -0.85 4.03
CA HIS A 119 -10.38 -0.69 4.89
C HIS A 119 -10.61 -1.89 5.81
N GLU A 120 -11.21 -1.65 6.97
CA GLU A 120 -11.48 -2.67 7.99
C GLU A 120 -12.35 -3.82 7.44
N SER A 121 -13.19 -3.52 6.45
CA SER A 121 -13.98 -4.53 5.75
C SER A 121 -13.14 -5.49 4.90
N SER A 122 -12.02 -5.03 4.34
CA SER A 122 -11.07 -5.85 3.60
C SER A 122 -10.37 -6.84 4.52
N SER A 123 -9.85 -6.39 5.67
CA SER A 123 -9.23 -7.29 6.65
C SER A 123 -10.25 -8.24 7.29
N GLY A 124 -11.46 -7.76 7.58
CA GLY A 124 -12.57 -8.58 8.07
C GLY A 124 -12.90 -9.73 7.13
N ALA A 125 -13.02 -9.44 5.83
CA ALA A 125 -13.26 -10.46 4.81
C ALA A 125 -12.09 -11.47 4.71
N LEU A 126 -10.83 -10.99 4.74
CA LEU A 126 -9.65 -11.87 4.73
C LEU A 126 -9.66 -12.83 5.93
N LYS A 127 -9.98 -12.35 7.13
CA LYS A 127 -10.09 -13.20 8.33
C LYS A 127 -11.24 -14.20 8.23
N TYR A 128 -12.39 -13.75 7.71
CA TYR A 128 -13.56 -14.60 7.52
C TYR A 128 -13.24 -15.77 6.59
N TYR A 129 -12.73 -15.48 5.38
CA TYR A 129 -12.41 -16.53 4.40
C TYR A 129 -11.17 -17.35 4.77
N ALA A 130 -10.21 -16.80 5.52
CA ALA A 130 -9.10 -17.59 6.07
C ALA A 130 -9.59 -18.70 7.01
N LYS A 131 -10.66 -18.44 7.77
CA LYS A 131 -11.29 -19.41 8.67
C LYS A 131 -12.23 -20.35 7.91
N GLU A 132 -13.12 -19.80 7.08
CA GLU A 132 -14.17 -20.55 6.39
C GLU A 132 -13.61 -21.49 5.31
N ASP A 133 -12.65 -21.00 4.51
CA ASP A 133 -12.07 -21.76 3.39
C ASP A 133 -10.79 -22.51 3.77
N ASN A 134 -10.42 -22.52 5.07
CA ASN A 134 -9.17 -23.09 5.59
C ASN A 134 -7.91 -22.60 4.85
N ARG A 135 -7.84 -21.27 4.65
CA ARG A 135 -6.75 -20.56 3.96
C ARG A 135 -5.88 -19.78 4.93
N PRO A 136 -4.99 -20.44 5.71
CA PRO A 136 -4.17 -19.77 6.71
C PRO A 136 -3.24 -18.70 6.12
N GLU A 137 -2.87 -18.82 4.84
CA GLU A 137 -2.03 -17.85 4.12
C GLU A 137 -2.65 -16.45 4.02
N SER A 138 -3.98 -16.35 4.07
CA SER A 138 -4.68 -15.05 4.05
C SER A 138 -4.59 -14.29 5.38
N LYS A 139 -4.16 -14.94 6.47
CA LYS A 139 -4.03 -14.30 7.79
C LYS A 139 -2.95 -13.23 7.80
N ASP A 140 -1.81 -13.48 7.17
CA ASP A 140 -0.72 -12.50 7.05
C ASP A 140 -1.18 -11.26 6.29
N THR A 141 -1.90 -11.46 5.17
CA THR A 141 -2.50 -10.35 4.43
C THR A 141 -3.50 -9.58 5.28
N ALA A 142 -4.35 -10.25 6.06
CA ALA A 142 -5.30 -9.58 6.94
C ALA A 142 -4.60 -8.71 7.99
N GLN A 143 -3.59 -9.27 8.66
CA GLN A 143 -2.81 -8.57 9.67
C GLN A 143 -2.04 -7.39 9.07
N PHE A 144 -1.52 -7.54 7.84
CA PHE A 144 -0.86 -6.45 7.13
C PHE A 144 -1.83 -5.30 6.86
N VAL A 145 -3.01 -5.61 6.31
CA VAL A 145 -4.05 -4.62 6.03
C VAL A 145 -4.45 -3.86 7.28
N GLU A 146 -4.63 -4.54 8.41
CA GLU A 146 -4.96 -3.91 9.69
C GLU A 146 -3.85 -3.02 10.23
N SER A 147 -2.59 -3.43 10.05
CA SER A 147 -1.43 -2.64 10.48
C SER A 147 -1.34 -1.33 9.69
N VAL A 148 -1.53 -1.40 8.37
CA VAL A 148 -1.57 -0.21 7.49
C VAL A 148 -2.76 0.68 7.83
N ARG A 149 -3.94 0.10 8.07
CA ARG A 149 -5.14 0.83 8.52
C ARG A 149 -4.90 1.59 9.82
N THR A 150 -4.34 0.91 10.81
CA THR A 150 -4.02 1.50 12.12
C THR A 150 -3.05 2.67 11.96
N MET A 151 -1.97 2.47 11.19
CA MET A 151 -1.01 3.52 10.88
C MET A 151 -1.68 4.72 10.19
N TRP A 152 -2.52 4.47 9.17
CA TRP A 152 -3.24 5.52 8.46
C TRP A 152 -4.16 6.32 9.37
N ASN A 153 -4.93 5.64 10.23
CA ASN A 153 -5.83 6.30 11.18
C ASN A 153 -5.06 7.18 12.17
N ILE A 154 -3.85 6.77 12.60
CA ILE A 154 -2.97 7.56 13.47
C ILE A 154 -2.42 8.80 12.73
N PHE A 155 -2.01 8.64 11.48
CA PHE A 155 -1.42 9.74 10.70
C PHE A 155 -2.46 10.70 10.09
N ASN A 156 -3.71 10.28 9.98
CA ASN A 156 -4.79 11.02 9.35
C ASN A 156 -5.91 11.39 10.33
N VAL A 157 -5.57 11.58 11.62
CA VAL A 157 -6.51 12.08 12.63
C VAL A 157 -7.00 13.47 12.21
N LYS A 158 -8.32 13.60 12.01
CA LYS A 158 -8.97 14.89 11.84
C LYS A 158 -9.37 15.40 13.20
N THR A 159 -8.96 16.62 13.56
CA THR A 159 -9.50 17.29 14.74
C THR A 159 -10.99 17.53 14.50
N PRO A 160 -11.89 17.08 15.40
CA PRO A 160 -13.31 17.40 15.27
C PRO A 160 -13.48 18.92 15.35
N SER A 161 -14.22 19.47 14.39
CA SER A 161 -14.57 20.89 14.28
C SER A 161 -15.55 21.32 15.36
#